data_AF-A0A1K0FIT1-F1
#
_entry.id   AF-A0A1K0FIT1-F1
#
_cell.length_a   1.000
_cell.length_b   1.000
_cell.length_c   1.000
_cell.angle_alpha   90.00
_cell.angle_beta   90.00
_cell.angle_gamma   90.00
#
_symmetry.space_group_name_H-M   'P 1'
#
loop_
_entity.id
_entity.type
_entity.pdbx_description
1 polymer ?
#
loop_
_entity_poly.entity_id
_entity_poly.type
_entity_poly.pdbx_seq_one_letter_code
_entity_poly.pdbx_strand_id
1 'polypeptide(L)'
;MTQTTAAPAARAPDDTVRLRLDPHPSRTTVLDGAWWPRSTDAVTELPRLVRALAGLRGEITHVLLNTAEWDLPHPGRTAVDHRAVRLGWYTSQPAGLVTIMSEFGHDRFDLLVVPPDASQASADAVSAAAADATDRRHTPELLAEIEYTG
;
A
#
# COMPACT_ATOMS: atom_id res chain seq x y z
N MET A 1 -25.08 4.07 38.41
CA MET A 1 -25.98 3.93 37.24
C MET A 1 -25.21 4.44 36.04
N THR A 2 -24.49 3.55 35.34
CA THR A 2 -24.81 3.05 33.97
C THR A 2 -24.78 4.18 32.93
N GLN A 3 -23.98 4.12 31.87
CA GLN A 3 -24.04 3.06 30.87
C GLN A 3 -22.79 3.00 29.98
N THR A 4 -22.26 1.78 29.85
CA THR A 4 -21.41 1.27 28.78
C THR A 4 -22.05 1.49 27.41
N THR A 5 -21.33 2.10 26.48
CA THR A 5 -21.56 1.91 25.04
C THR A 5 -20.36 1.17 24.48
N ALA A 6 -20.49 -0.15 24.38
CA ALA A 6 -19.62 -0.96 23.54
C ALA A 6 -20.05 -0.74 22.09
N ALA A 7 -19.24 -0.01 21.33
CA ALA A 7 -19.38 0.14 19.88
C ALA A 7 -19.01 -1.18 19.19
N PRO A 8 -19.62 -1.51 18.05
CA PRO A 8 -19.73 -2.88 17.55
C PRO A 8 -18.38 -3.48 17.19
N ALA A 9 -18.14 -4.73 17.61
CA ALA A 9 -17.07 -5.57 17.09
C ALA A 9 -17.32 -5.83 15.59
N ALA A 10 -16.76 -4.98 14.74
CA ALA A 10 -16.98 -5.00 13.30
C ALA A 10 -15.87 -5.76 12.58
N ARG A 11 -16.24 -6.98 12.14
CA ARG A 11 -15.63 -7.82 11.08
C ARG A 11 -14.31 -8.51 11.43
N ALA A 12 -14.23 -9.77 11.01
CA ALA A 12 -13.06 -10.62 11.18
C ALA A 12 -11.77 -9.89 10.70
N PRO A 13 -10.70 -9.86 11.50
CA PRO A 13 -9.51 -9.03 11.23
C PRO A 13 -8.59 -9.54 10.09
N ASP A 14 -8.92 -10.64 9.42
CA ASP A 14 -7.99 -11.30 8.49
C ASP A 14 -8.01 -10.81 7.02
N ASP A 15 -9.06 -10.10 6.57
CA ASP A 15 -9.14 -9.61 5.19
C ASP A 15 -8.89 -8.08 5.06
N THR A 16 -8.57 -7.41 6.17
CA THR A 16 -8.28 -5.97 6.16
C THR A 16 -6.86 -5.75 5.66
N VAL A 17 -6.72 -5.07 4.52
CA VAL A 17 -5.43 -4.59 4.01
C VAL A 17 -4.76 -3.74 5.08
N ARG A 18 -3.49 -4.03 5.38
CA ARG A 18 -2.68 -3.21 6.29
C ARG A 18 -2.21 -1.97 5.53
N LEU A 19 -3.09 -0.97 5.48
CA LEU A 19 -2.90 0.26 4.71
C LEU A 19 -2.98 1.46 5.65
N ARG A 20 -1.99 2.35 5.55
CA ARG A 20 -1.99 3.64 6.24
C ARG A 20 -1.76 4.72 5.20
N LEU A 21 -2.70 5.65 5.08
CA LEU A 21 -2.64 6.74 4.11
C LEU A 21 -2.48 8.07 4.83
N ASP A 22 -1.88 9.04 4.14
CA ASP A 22 -1.96 10.44 4.53
C ASP A 22 -3.44 10.90 4.50
N PRO A 23 -3.99 11.37 5.63
CA PRO A 23 -5.36 11.89 5.68
C PRO A 23 -5.55 13.16 4.83
N HIS A 24 -4.48 13.91 4.53
CA HIS A 24 -4.51 15.18 3.81
C HIS A 24 -3.54 15.15 2.62
N PRO A 25 -3.81 14.33 1.58
CA PRO A 25 -2.90 14.19 0.46
C PRO A 25 -2.62 15.56 -0.17
N SER A 26 -1.35 15.85 -0.38
CA SER A 26 -0.90 17.09 -1.00
C SER A 26 0.05 16.76 -2.13
N ARG A 27 0.07 17.58 -3.20
CA ARG A 27 1.03 17.38 -4.30
C ARG A 27 2.50 17.58 -3.91
N THR A 28 2.74 17.93 -2.64
CA THR A 28 4.09 18.14 -2.11
C THR A 28 4.57 16.98 -1.26
N THR A 29 3.72 15.99 -0.95
CA THR A 29 4.15 14.79 -0.22
C THR A 29 5.07 13.96 -1.11
N VAL A 30 6.03 13.28 -0.48
CA VAL A 30 6.91 12.34 -1.19
C VAL A 30 6.23 10.97 -1.34
N LEU A 31 5.46 10.59 -0.32
CA LEU A 31 4.64 9.38 -0.28
C LEU A 31 3.25 9.75 0.22
N ASP A 32 2.25 9.02 -0.23
CA ASP A 32 0.84 9.18 0.15
C ASP A 32 0.42 8.19 1.25
N GLY A 33 1.36 7.35 1.69
CA GLY A 33 1.14 6.34 2.71
C GLY A 33 2.06 5.13 2.57
N ALA A 34 1.72 4.10 3.33
CA ALA A 34 2.35 2.81 3.29
C ALA A 34 1.33 1.68 3.23
N TRP A 35 1.73 0.62 2.57
CA TRP A 35 1.06 -0.65 2.50
C TRP A 35 1.99 -1.75 3.01
N TRP A 36 1.50 -2.56 3.94
CA TRP A 36 2.22 -3.71 4.48
C TRP A 36 1.56 -5.01 3.99
N PRO A 37 1.99 -5.55 2.83
CA PRO A 37 1.50 -6.83 2.34
C PRO A 37 1.79 -7.99 3.30
N ARG A 38 1.03 -9.08 3.15
CA ARG A 38 1.28 -10.32 3.90
C ARG A 38 2.26 -11.27 3.20
N SER A 39 2.51 -11.06 1.90
CA SER A 39 3.44 -11.84 1.09
C SER A 39 3.92 -11.03 -0.11
N THR A 40 4.90 -11.57 -0.84
CA THR A 40 5.39 -11.04 -2.12
C THR A 40 4.62 -11.61 -3.33
N ASP A 41 3.46 -12.25 -3.10
CA ASP A 41 2.58 -12.75 -4.17
C ASP A 41 1.60 -11.67 -4.64
N ALA A 42 1.94 -11.05 -5.77
CA ALA A 42 1.16 -9.96 -6.35
C ALA A 42 -0.26 -10.38 -6.75
N VAL A 43 -0.47 -11.66 -7.11
CA VAL A 43 -1.80 -12.15 -7.54
C VAL A 43 -2.76 -12.17 -6.36
N THR A 44 -2.25 -12.47 -5.16
CA THR A 44 -3.05 -12.52 -3.92
C THR A 44 -3.19 -11.13 -3.28
N GLU A 45 -2.13 -10.33 -3.33
CA GLU A 45 -2.04 -9.08 -2.56
C GLU A 45 -2.65 -7.87 -3.30
N LEU A 46 -2.42 -7.74 -4.61
CA LEU A 46 -2.88 -6.57 -5.37
C LEU A 46 -4.41 -6.42 -5.45
N PRO A 47 -5.22 -7.48 -5.65
CA PRO A 47 -6.67 -7.32 -5.66
C PRO A 47 -7.21 -6.72 -4.36
N ARG A 48 -6.62 -7.11 -3.23
CA ARG A 48 -7.03 -6.60 -1.91
C ARG A 48 -6.69 -5.12 -1.78
N LEU A 49 -5.45 -4.75 -2.12
CA LEU A 49 -4.98 -3.36 -2.10
C LEU A 49 -5.85 -2.47 -2.99
N VAL A 50 -6.05 -2.88 -4.25
CA VAL A 50 -6.86 -2.13 -5.22
C VAL A 50 -8.28 -1.93 -4.71
N ARG A 51 -8.93 -2.97 -4.17
CA ARG A 51 -10.29 -2.87 -3.63
C ARG A 51 -10.38 -1.89 -2.46
N ALA A 52 -9.39 -1.91 -1.56
CA ALA A 52 -9.33 -0.97 -0.44
C ALA A 52 -9.17 0.48 -0.93
N LEU A 53 -8.29 0.71 -1.92
CA LEU A 53 -8.07 2.04 -2.49
C LEU A 53 -9.23 2.53 -3.34
N ALA A 54 -9.92 1.64 -4.04
CA ALA A 54 -11.11 1.99 -4.83
C ALA A 54 -12.19 2.66 -3.98
N GLY A 55 -12.39 2.17 -2.75
CA GLY A 55 -13.33 2.75 -1.79
C GLY A 55 -12.89 4.10 -1.19
N LEU A 56 -11.60 4.44 -1.25
CA LEU A 56 -11.02 5.62 -0.59
C LEU A 56 -10.64 6.74 -1.56
N ARG A 57 -10.14 6.38 -2.75
CA ARG A 57 -9.51 7.28 -3.73
C ARG A 57 -10.16 7.19 -5.12
N GLY A 58 -11.22 6.40 -5.26
CA GLY A 58 -11.89 6.18 -6.52
C GLY A 58 -11.22 5.12 -7.38
N GLU A 59 -11.69 4.95 -8.60
CA GLU A 59 -11.37 3.80 -9.43
C GLU A 59 -9.89 3.76 -9.85
N ILE A 60 -9.22 2.66 -9.50
CA ILE A 60 -7.81 2.40 -9.82
C ILE A 60 -7.71 1.72 -11.19
N THR A 61 -6.83 2.22 -12.05
CA THR A 61 -6.61 1.65 -13.39
C THR A 61 -5.27 0.99 -13.57
N HIS A 62 -4.25 1.50 -12.88
CA HIS A 62 -2.88 1.05 -13.06
C HIS A 62 -2.15 0.97 -11.72
N VAL A 63 -1.33 -0.06 -11.59
CA VAL A 63 -0.39 -0.24 -10.50
C VAL A 63 0.98 -0.53 -11.11
N LEU A 64 1.99 0.22 -10.68
CA LEU A 64 3.38 0.05 -11.10
C LEU A 64 4.18 -0.53 -9.94
N LEU A 65 4.95 -1.57 -10.24
CA LEU A 65 5.67 -2.40 -9.27
C LEU A 65 7.11 -2.61 -9.72
N ASN A 66 8.01 -2.76 -8.75
CA ASN A 66 9.36 -3.24 -9.02
C ASN A 66 9.37 -4.76 -9.21
N THR A 67 9.83 -5.24 -10.36
CA THR A 67 9.91 -6.69 -10.66
C THR A 67 10.77 -7.50 -9.68
N ALA A 68 11.76 -6.86 -9.03
CA ALA A 68 12.68 -7.53 -8.13
C ALA A 68 12.05 -7.87 -6.76
N GLU A 69 10.94 -7.22 -6.41
CA GLU A 69 10.35 -7.27 -5.07
C GLU A 69 9.14 -8.22 -4.97
N TRP A 70 8.72 -8.82 -6.10
CA TRP A 70 7.50 -9.62 -6.21
C TRP A 70 7.76 -10.95 -6.89
N ASP A 71 7.10 -11.99 -6.38
CA ASP A 71 7.22 -13.35 -6.89
C ASP A 71 6.70 -13.48 -8.32
N LEU A 72 7.24 -14.44 -9.06
CA LEU A 72 6.68 -14.83 -10.35
C LEU A 72 5.39 -15.65 -10.15
N PRO A 73 4.40 -15.53 -11.04
CA PRO A 73 4.42 -14.77 -12.30
C PRO A 73 4.11 -13.27 -12.13
N HIS A 74 4.55 -12.47 -13.11
CA HIS A 74 4.25 -11.03 -13.23
C HIS A 74 3.13 -10.78 -14.25
N PRO A 75 1.84 -10.96 -13.89
CA PRO A 75 0.74 -10.80 -14.83
C PRO A 75 0.59 -9.34 -15.26
N GLY A 76 0.26 -9.08 -16.53
CA GLY A 76 0.03 -7.70 -17.02
C GLY A 76 -1.28 -7.06 -16.54
N ARG A 77 -2.18 -7.85 -15.94
CA ARG A 77 -3.46 -7.39 -15.38
C ARG A 77 -3.87 -8.22 -14.17
N THR A 78 -4.59 -7.59 -13.25
CA THR A 78 -5.29 -8.28 -12.17
C THR A 78 -6.78 -7.95 -12.21
N ALA A 79 -7.61 -8.95 -11.92
CA ALA A 79 -9.05 -8.78 -11.87
C ALA A 79 -9.47 -8.37 -10.46
N VAL A 80 -10.23 -7.28 -10.36
CA VAL A 80 -10.78 -6.78 -9.10
C VAL A 80 -12.26 -6.48 -9.33
N ASP A 81 -13.12 -7.21 -8.62
CA ASP A 81 -14.56 -7.23 -8.83
C ASP A 81 -14.92 -7.47 -10.31
N HIS A 82 -15.48 -6.47 -10.99
CA HIS A 82 -15.88 -6.55 -12.40
C HIS A 82 -14.90 -5.85 -13.35
N ARG A 83 -13.72 -5.45 -12.86
CA ARG A 83 -12.76 -4.61 -13.59
C ARG A 83 -11.39 -5.25 -13.66
N ALA A 84 -10.62 -4.86 -14.68
CA ALA A 84 -9.24 -5.30 -14.85
C ALA A 84 -8.29 -4.11 -14.65
N VAL A 85 -7.43 -4.22 -13.64
CA VAL A 85 -6.38 -3.23 -13.35
C VAL A 85 -5.12 -3.64 -14.07
N ARG A 86 -4.48 -2.69 -14.75
CA ARG A 86 -3.22 -2.91 -15.47
C ARG A 86 -2.05 -2.92 -14.50
N LEU A 87 -1.19 -3.91 -14.64
CA LEU A 87 0.02 -4.03 -13.84
C LEU A 87 1.23 -3.73 -14.71
N GLY A 88 2.00 -2.74 -14.29
CA GLY A 88 3.27 -2.37 -14.89
C GLY A 88 4.42 -2.88 -14.04
N TRP A 89 5.38 -3.54 -14.69
CA TRP A 89 6.48 -4.23 -14.06
C TRP A 89 7.79 -3.60 -14.54
N TYR A 90 8.52 -2.93 -13.64
CA TYR A 90 9.70 -2.14 -14.00
C TYR A 90 10.86 -2.41 -13.05
N THR A 91 12.02 -2.79 -13.61
CA THR A 91 13.27 -2.92 -12.83
C THR A 91 13.80 -1.58 -12.33
N SER A 92 13.42 -0.48 -12.99
CA SER A 92 13.83 0.89 -12.63
C SER A 92 12.93 1.54 -11.57
N GLN A 93 11.83 0.89 -11.18
CA GLN A 93 10.99 1.38 -10.09
C GLN A 93 11.82 1.32 -8.78
N PRO A 94 11.84 2.37 -7.95
CA PRO A 94 12.49 2.32 -6.64
C PRO A 94 12.04 1.09 -5.82
N ALA A 95 12.97 0.51 -5.05
CA ALA A 95 12.66 -0.57 -4.12
C ALA A 95 11.60 -0.11 -3.09
N GLY A 96 10.69 -1.01 -2.72
CA GLY A 96 9.58 -0.69 -1.84
C GLY A 96 8.63 0.40 -2.32
N LEU A 97 8.59 0.75 -3.61
CA LEU A 97 7.62 1.72 -4.13
C LEU A 97 6.56 1.01 -4.97
N VAL A 98 5.30 1.30 -4.64
CA VAL A 98 4.15 1.02 -5.50
C VAL A 98 3.49 2.34 -5.91
N THR A 99 3.41 2.56 -7.21
CA THR A 99 2.74 3.75 -7.79
C THR A 99 1.37 3.34 -8.32
N ILE A 100 0.34 4.11 -7.97
CA ILE A 100 -1.05 3.80 -8.27
C ILE A 100 -1.67 4.95 -9.05
N MET A 101 -2.44 4.64 -10.09
CA MET A 101 -3.13 5.64 -10.91
C MET A 101 -4.63 5.37 -10.98
N SER A 102 -5.42 6.44 -10.94
CA SER A 102 -6.89 6.39 -11.04
C SER A 102 -7.45 7.00 -12.34
N GLU A 103 -8.71 6.72 -12.69
CA GLU A 103 -9.37 7.11 -13.98
C GLU A 103 -9.49 8.63 -14.23
N PHE A 104 -9.00 9.50 -13.34
CA PHE A 104 -8.98 10.95 -13.55
C PHE A 104 -7.58 11.54 -13.72
N GLY A 105 -6.58 10.72 -14.08
CA GLY A 105 -5.32 11.15 -14.71
C GLY A 105 -4.41 12.10 -13.90
N HIS A 106 -4.82 12.49 -12.69
CA HIS A 106 -4.16 13.55 -11.92
C HIS A 106 -3.88 13.19 -10.46
N ASP A 107 -4.40 12.06 -10.00
CA ASP A 107 -4.12 11.52 -8.67
C ASP A 107 -3.28 10.25 -8.84
N ARG A 108 -1.97 10.50 -8.95
CA ARG A 108 -0.92 9.50 -8.76
C ARG A 108 -0.71 9.38 -7.26
N PHE A 109 -0.71 8.15 -6.77
CA PHE A 109 -0.40 7.86 -5.36
C PHE A 109 0.83 6.98 -5.27
N ASP A 110 1.80 7.40 -4.48
CA ASP A 110 3.04 6.66 -4.23
C ASP A 110 2.99 6.09 -2.81
N LEU A 111 3.01 4.75 -2.72
CA LEU A 111 2.97 4.03 -1.44
C LEU A 111 4.29 3.34 -1.17
N LEU A 112 4.77 3.45 0.07
CA LEU A 112 5.80 2.55 0.59
C LEU A 112 5.22 1.14 0.72
N VAL A 113 5.91 0.14 0.16
CA VAL A 113 5.68 -1.28 0.44
C VAL A 113 6.59 -1.70 1.58
N VAL A 114 6.00 -2.06 2.70
CA VAL A 114 6.74 -2.61 3.84
C VAL A 114 6.95 -4.11 3.60
N PRO A 115 8.17 -4.65 3.73
CA PRO A 115 8.41 -6.09 3.58
C PRO A 115 7.51 -6.92 4.51
N PRO A 116 6.98 -8.06 4.06
CA PRO A 116 6.04 -8.86 4.84
C PRO A 116 6.65 -9.41 6.15
N ASP A 117 7.97 -9.60 6.17
CA ASP A 117 8.82 -10.06 7.27
C ASP A 117 9.39 -8.91 8.13
N ALA A 118 8.98 -7.66 7.89
CA ALA A 118 9.30 -6.54 8.77
C ALA A 118 8.73 -6.77 10.18
N SER A 119 9.48 -6.33 11.20
CA SER A 119 8.96 -6.25 12.57
C SER A 119 7.77 -5.31 12.63
N GLN A 120 6.80 -5.61 13.51
CA GLN A 120 5.63 -4.75 13.64
C GLN A 120 5.99 -3.32 14.07
N ALA A 121 6.99 -3.17 14.95
CA ALA A 121 7.46 -1.85 15.37
C ALA A 121 8.04 -1.05 14.20
N SER A 122 8.90 -1.68 13.39
CA SER A 122 9.45 -1.03 12.20
C SER A 122 8.36 -0.73 11.17
N ALA A 123 7.47 -1.68 10.90
CA ALA A 123 6.35 -1.50 9.98
C ALA A 123 5.47 -0.32 10.38
N ASP A 124 5.12 -0.21 11.66
CA ASP A 124 4.30 0.89 12.20
C ASP A 124 5.04 2.23 12.09
N ALA A 125 6.35 2.27 12.37
CA ALA A 125 7.18 3.47 12.29
C ALA A 125 7.33 3.99 10.85
N VAL A 126 7.73 3.13 9.91
CA VAL A 126 7.90 3.54 8.51
C VAL A 126 6.56 3.85 7.85
N SER A 127 5.48 3.16 8.26
CA SER A 127 4.13 3.48 7.79
C SER A 127 3.64 4.82 8.33
N ALA A 128 4.03 5.20 9.55
CA ALA A 128 3.73 6.52 10.08
C ALA A 128 4.46 7.62 9.30
N ALA A 129 5.75 7.42 9.05
CA ALA A 129 6.59 8.33 8.27
C ALA A 129 6.06 8.52 6.84
N ALA A 130 5.73 7.43 6.14
CA ALA A 130 5.22 7.48 4.78
C ALA A 130 3.82 8.13 4.65
N ALA A 131 3.07 8.20 5.75
CA ALA A 131 1.77 8.86 5.82
C ALA A 131 1.83 10.28 6.41
N ASP A 132 3.03 10.79 6.71
CA ASP A 132 3.25 12.16 7.18
C ASP A 132 3.62 13.06 5.99
N ALA A 133 2.75 14.02 5.68
CA ALA A 133 2.93 14.98 4.60
C ALA A 133 4.20 15.84 4.72
N THR A 134 4.79 15.92 5.91
CA THR A 134 6.02 16.66 6.18
C THR A 134 7.28 15.83 5.98
N ASP A 135 7.17 14.50 5.94
CA ASP A 135 8.29 13.61 5.68
C ASP A 135 8.73 13.73 4.21
N ARG A 136 10.04 13.75 4.01
CA ARG A 136 10.68 13.96 2.70
C ARG A 136 11.51 12.77 2.24
N ARG A 137 11.56 11.71 3.05
CA ARG A 137 12.30 10.50 2.72
C ARG A 137 11.56 9.70 1.65
N HIS A 138 12.32 9.18 0.69
CA HIS A 138 11.80 8.27 -0.32
C HIS A 138 11.81 6.83 0.20
N THR A 139 11.17 5.91 -0.53
CA THR A 139 11.06 4.50 -0.14
C THR A 139 12.38 3.83 0.20
N PRO A 140 13.52 4.04 -0.51
CA PRO A 140 14.76 3.35 -0.17
C PRO A 140 15.33 3.77 1.19
N GLU A 141 15.11 5.03 1.58
CA GLU A 141 15.57 5.56 2.88
C GLU A 141 14.74 4.97 4.02
N LEU A 142 13.41 4.90 3.84
CA LEU A 142 12.51 4.29 4.83
C LEU A 142 12.73 2.77 4.96
N LEU A 143 12.97 2.07 3.85
CA LEU A 143 13.28 0.64 3.87
C LEU A 143 14.57 0.33 4.63
N ALA A 144 15.58 1.21 4.58
CA ALA A 144 16.84 1.02 5.29
C ALA A 144 16.70 1.04 6.82
N GLU A 145 15.58 1.54 7.35
CA GLU A 145 15.27 1.60 8.79
C GLU A 145 14.50 0.37 9.29
N ILE A 146 14.13 -0.55 8.40
CA ILE A 146 13.31 -1.70 8.75
C ILE A 146 14.17 -2.78 9.42
N GLU A 147 13.75 -3.16 10.62
CA GLU A 147 14.23 -4.35 11.30
C GLU A 147 13.30 -5.52 10.94
N TYR A 148 13.87 -6.67 10.64
CA TYR A 148 13.15 -7.87 10.21
C TYR A 148 12.89 -8.81 11.39
N THR A 149 11.76 -9.52 11.37
CA THR A 149 11.54 -10.63 12.28
C THR A 149 12.38 -11.82 11.79
N GLY A 150 13.42 -12.18 12.54
CA GLY A 150 14.30 -13.31 12.24
C GLY A 150 13.66 -14.68 12.42
#